data_AF-A0A958A136-F1
#
_entry.id   AF-A0A958A136-F1
#
_cell.length_a   1.000
_cell.length_b   1.000
_cell.length_c   1.000
_cell.angle_alpha   90.00
_cell.angle_beta   90.00
_cell.angle_gamma   90.00
#
_symmetry.space_group_name_H-M   'P 1'
#
loop_
_entity.id
_entity.type
_entity.pdbx_description
1 polymer ?
#
loop_
_entity_poly.entity_id
_entity_poly.type
_entity_poly.pdbx_seq_one_letter_code
_entity_poly.pdbx_strand_id
1 'polypeptide(L)'
;MPVHQVTPVICSNCRTQYTAPFNNLIDGQDQAMKAAFLQGRLNVSQCPQCGAINRPEMPILYYDLEKELALVLAPGGLSLDKTIQEKMIGDLTNSLVNTLPADQIKFYLLNPKQFLSLESMAKAILEADGITEEMLEQQSAQAKLIQEFMQAPDEATLKELVKTHDAQLDYAFFETLTAYMQAAHMGGDQEQAQALYALRTVLARWSTQGKKAVAEIDQKIGLMVLESQDELLEKLQAATNDQEIAALVAAGHSLLDYSFFQKLTEKIDQTTKSGDSKTGTALRELRTKVLEIKASHEEQSRAAL
;
A
#
# COMPACT_ATOMS: atom_id res chain seq x y z
N MET A 1 -22.09 -1.17 17.71
CA MET A 1 -21.76 0.08 16.98
C MET A 1 -20.85 0.89 17.87
N PRO A 2 -19.67 1.35 17.41
CA PRO A 2 -18.81 2.19 18.23
C PRO A 2 -19.60 3.41 18.67
N VAL A 3 -19.67 3.62 19.99
CA VAL A 3 -20.38 4.76 20.58
C VAL A 3 -19.54 6.00 20.29
N HIS A 4 -19.86 6.67 19.19
CA HIS A 4 -19.24 7.95 18.86
C HIS A 4 -19.71 8.97 19.89
N GLN A 5 -18.84 9.31 20.83
CA GLN A 5 -19.09 10.42 21.73
C GLN A 5 -18.94 11.71 20.93
N VAL A 6 -19.81 12.68 21.19
CA VAL A 6 -19.71 14.00 20.57
C VAL A 6 -18.96 14.89 21.55
N THR A 7 -17.81 15.41 21.15
CA THR A 7 -16.97 16.27 21.99
C THR A 7 -17.01 17.72 21.51
N PRO A 8 -16.97 18.71 22.42
CA PRO A 8 -16.71 20.09 22.03
C PRO A 8 -15.29 20.22 21.48
N VAL A 9 -15.15 21.02 20.41
CA VAL A 9 -13.89 21.33 19.72
C VAL A 9 -13.80 22.83 19.54
N ILE A 10 -12.62 23.40 19.79
CA ILE A 10 -12.30 24.79 19.51
C ILE A 10 -11.35 24.82 18.33
N CYS A 11 -11.74 25.46 17.22
CA CYS A 11 -10.89 25.56 16.04
C CYS A 11 -9.59 26.32 16.37
N SER A 12 -8.43 25.72 16.08
CA SER A 12 -7.12 26.34 16.30
C SER A 12 -6.89 27.58 15.43
N ASN A 13 -7.53 27.64 14.26
CA ASN A 13 -7.37 28.72 13.29
C ASN A 13 -8.30 29.92 13.55
N CYS A 14 -9.62 29.69 13.62
CA CYS A 14 -10.62 30.77 13.73
C CYS A 14 -11.34 30.83 15.09
N ARG A 15 -10.99 29.94 16.04
CA ARG A 15 -11.57 29.87 17.39
C ARG A 15 -13.07 29.55 17.46
N THR A 16 -13.72 29.26 16.33
CA THR A 16 -15.10 28.77 16.29
C THR A 16 -15.24 27.51 17.14
N GLN A 17 -16.23 27.51 18.02
CA GLN A 17 -16.61 26.34 18.82
C GLN A 17 -17.64 25.53 18.05
N TYR A 18 -17.42 24.22 17.99
CA TYR A 18 -18.35 23.29 17.36
C TYR A 18 -18.22 21.91 18.02
N THR A 19 -19.05 20.96 17.62
CA THR A 19 -18.97 19.59 18.13
C THR A 19 -18.55 18.63 17.02
N ALA A 20 -17.81 17.59 17.39
CA ALA A 20 -17.37 16.56 16.46
C ALA A 20 -17.43 15.16 17.09
N PRO A 21 -17.64 14.09 16.29
CA PRO A 21 -17.45 12.72 16.75
C PRO A 21 -16.02 12.49 17.26
N PHE A 22 -15.90 11.76 18.35
CA PHE A 22 -14.65 11.43 19.00
C PHE A 22 -14.71 10.01 19.57
N ASN A 23 -13.69 9.22 19.25
CA ASN A 23 -13.47 7.88 19.77
C ASN A 23 -12.31 7.93 20.76
N ASN A 24 -12.63 7.79 22.04
CA ASN A 24 -11.67 7.77 23.14
C ASN A 24 -11.24 6.36 23.56
N LEU A 25 -11.93 5.32 23.07
CA LEU A 25 -11.56 3.92 23.21
C LEU A 25 -11.24 3.36 21.82
N ILE A 26 -10.04 2.81 21.64
CA ILE A 26 -9.58 2.19 20.39
C ILE A 26 -9.40 0.69 20.66
N ASP A 27 -10.23 -0.14 20.02
CA ASP A 27 -10.06 -1.59 20.05
C ASP A 27 -8.99 -2.02 19.03
N GLY A 28 -7.92 -2.61 19.51
CA GLY A 28 -6.81 -3.12 18.72
C GLY A 28 -7.16 -4.34 17.87
N GLN A 29 -8.26 -5.04 18.19
CA GLN A 29 -8.78 -6.15 17.39
C GLN A 29 -9.58 -5.66 16.17
N ASP A 30 -10.11 -4.42 16.21
CA ASP A 30 -10.68 -3.78 15.03
C ASP A 30 -9.56 -3.24 14.14
N GLN A 31 -9.22 -4.01 13.09
CA GLN A 31 -8.13 -3.69 12.17
C GLN A 31 -8.32 -2.35 11.44
N ALA A 32 -9.57 -1.99 11.11
CA ALA A 32 -9.85 -0.74 10.41
C ALA A 32 -9.64 0.46 11.36
N MET A 33 -10.11 0.33 12.60
CA MET A 33 -9.93 1.34 13.64
C MET A 33 -8.46 1.50 14.01
N LYS A 34 -7.74 0.39 14.21
CA LYS A 34 -6.30 0.36 14.48
C LYS A 34 -5.51 1.03 13.36
N ALA A 35 -5.75 0.66 12.10
CA ALA A 35 -5.07 1.27 10.96
C ALA A 35 -5.32 2.79 10.89
N ALA A 36 -6.57 3.21 11.08
CA ALA A 36 -6.91 4.63 11.11
C ALA A 36 -6.27 5.39 12.29
N PHE A 37 -6.13 4.74 13.46
CA PHE A 37 -5.45 5.31 14.63
C PHE A 37 -3.95 5.50 14.36
N LEU A 38 -3.27 4.44 13.90
CA LEU A 38 -1.83 4.45 13.61
C LEU A 38 -1.48 5.45 12.49
N GLN A 39 -2.35 5.61 11.49
CA GLN A 39 -2.20 6.60 10.43
C GLN A 39 -2.57 8.03 10.87
N GLY A 40 -3.04 8.21 12.11
CA GLY A 40 -3.49 9.51 12.62
C GLY A 40 -4.69 10.06 11.84
N ARG A 41 -5.56 9.20 11.30
CA ARG A 41 -6.79 9.59 10.58
C ARG A 41 -8.03 9.59 11.48
N LEU A 42 -7.96 8.99 12.67
CA LEU A 42 -9.02 9.07 13.67
C LEU A 42 -9.06 10.42 14.38
N ASN A 43 -10.24 10.75 14.89
CA ASN A 43 -10.49 11.95 15.70
C ASN A 43 -10.07 13.25 14.99
N VAL A 44 -10.28 13.28 13.67
CA VAL A 44 -10.06 14.45 12.82
C VAL A 44 -11.40 15.11 12.52
N SER A 45 -11.46 16.43 12.61
CA SER A 45 -12.67 17.20 12.29
C SER A 45 -12.34 18.41 11.43
N GLN A 46 -13.23 18.74 10.50
CA GLN A 46 -13.11 19.94 9.68
C GLN A 46 -13.94 21.06 10.29
N CYS A 47 -13.34 22.23 10.50
CA CYS A 47 -14.05 23.39 11.03
C CYS A 47 -15.11 23.88 10.03
N PRO A 48 -16.38 24.00 10.43
CA PRO A 48 -17.46 24.41 9.53
C PRO A 48 -17.35 25.87 9.08
N GLN A 49 -16.54 26.69 9.77
CA GLN A 49 -16.44 28.13 9.49
C GLN A 49 -15.24 28.50 8.60
N CYS A 50 -14.11 27.81 8.71
CA CYS A 50 -12.89 28.15 7.95
C CYS A 50 -12.26 26.97 7.21
N GLY A 51 -12.83 25.77 7.32
CA GLY A 51 -12.30 24.56 6.66
C GLY A 51 -11.03 23.98 7.29
N ALA A 52 -10.47 24.59 8.34
CA ALA A 52 -9.28 24.08 9.00
C ALA A 52 -9.50 22.70 9.63
N ILE A 53 -8.51 21.82 9.52
CA ILE A 53 -8.52 20.50 10.12
C ILE A 53 -8.06 20.59 11.58
N ASN A 54 -8.88 20.11 12.51
CA ASN A 54 -8.62 20.10 13.95
C ASN A 54 -8.60 18.68 14.49
N ARG A 55 -7.76 18.47 15.50
CA ARG A 55 -7.62 17.22 16.26
C ARG A 55 -7.84 17.54 17.73
N PRO A 56 -8.91 17.04 18.37
CA PRO A 56 -9.12 17.28 19.79
C PRO A 56 -7.98 16.67 20.62
N GLU A 57 -7.39 17.47 21.51
CA GLU A 57 -6.35 17.02 22.44
C GLU A 57 -7.02 16.41 23.69
N MET A 58 -7.57 15.21 23.56
CA MET A 58 -8.19 14.47 24.66
C MET A 58 -7.47 13.14 24.84
N PRO A 59 -7.39 12.58 26.07
CA PRO A 59 -6.81 11.26 26.26
C PRO A 59 -7.55 10.18 25.45
N ILE A 60 -6.79 9.27 24.87
CA ILE A 60 -7.30 8.12 24.10
C ILE A 60 -6.71 6.85 24.71
N LEU A 61 -7.57 5.88 25.02
CA LEU A 61 -7.18 4.57 25.52
C LEU A 61 -7.25 3.56 24.36
N TYR A 62 -6.11 2.94 24.05
CA TYR A 62 -6.00 1.79 23.16
C TYR A 62 -5.92 0.52 23.99
N TYR A 63 -6.65 -0.51 23.59
CA TYR A 63 -6.57 -1.82 24.22
C TYR A 63 -6.56 -2.93 23.18
N ASP A 64 -5.86 -4.02 23.47
CA ASP A 64 -5.88 -5.26 22.67
C ASP A 64 -5.94 -6.42 23.67
N LEU A 65 -7.04 -7.18 23.63
CA LEU A 65 -7.27 -8.27 24.60
C LEU A 65 -6.42 -9.49 24.32
N GLU A 66 -6.08 -9.75 23.06
CA GLU A 66 -5.24 -10.87 22.64
C GLU A 66 -3.78 -10.62 23.01
N LYS A 67 -3.33 -9.37 22.87
CA LYS A 67 -1.94 -8.95 23.16
C LYS A 67 -1.72 -8.45 24.59
N GLU A 68 -2.75 -8.47 25.41
CA GLU A 68 -2.74 -7.94 26.77
C GLU A 68 -2.23 -6.49 26.85
N LEU A 69 -2.66 -5.65 25.92
CA LEU A 69 -2.27 -4.24 25.86
C LEU A 69 -3.36 -3.34 26.43
N ALA A 70 -2.93 -2.40 27.27
CA ALA A 70 -3.70 -1.24 27.67
C ALA A 70 -2.77 -0.03 27.66
N LEU A 71 -2.98 0.89 26.71
CA LEU A 71 -2.10 2.02 26.46
C LEU A 71 -2.96 3.29 26.43
N VAL A 72 -2.44 4.39 26.96
CA VAL A 72 -3.13 5.69 26.95
C VAL A 72 -2.25 6.73 26.26
N LEU A 73 -2.75 7.32 25.19
CA LEU A 73 -2.21 8.55 24.62
C LEU A 73 -2.78 9.73 25.40
N ALA A 74 -1.93 10.43 26.14
CA ALA A 74 -2.30 11.66 26.83
C ALA A 74 -1.36 12.79 26.36
N PRO A 75 -1.73 13.52 25.29
CA PRO A 75 -0.84 14.52 24.70
C PRO A 75 -0.57 15.65 25.71
N GLY A 76 0.71 15.96 25.92
CA GLY A 76 1.17 16.95 26.90
C GLY A 76 0.89 18.42 26.56
N GLY A 77 0.12 18.69 25.50
CA GLY A 77 -0.27 20.05 25.06
C GLY A 77 -1.36 20.68 25.92
N LEU A 78 -2.12 19.84 26.63
CA LEU A 78 -3.08 20.29 27.61
C LEU A 78 -2.34 20.91 28.80
N SER A 79 -2.48 22.23 28.98
CA SER A 79 -2.20 22.91 30.26
C SER A 79 -3.21 22.49 31.35
N LEU A 80 -3.57 21.21 31.39
CA LEU A 80 -4.44 20.62 32.39
C LEU A 80 -3.62 20.29 33.63
N ASP A 81 -4.23 20.49 34.79
CA ASP A 81 -3.73 19.94 36.04
C ASP A 81 -3.57 18.42 35.89
N LYS A 82 -2.42 17.89 36.31
CA LYS A 82 -2.11 16.46 36.32
C LYS A 82 -3.23 15.64 37.00
N THR A 83 -3.86 16.21 38.02
CA THR A 83 -5.00 15.60 38.73
C THR A 83 -6.22 15.40 37.82
N ILE A 84 -6.51 16.38 36.96
CA ILE A 84 -7.63 16.28 36.00
C ILE A 84 -7.30 15.22 34.96
N GLN A 85 -6.06 15.20 34.48
CA GLN A 85 -5.59 14.18 33.53
C GLN A 85 -5.72 12.77 34.10
N GLU A 86 -5.24 12.53 35.33
CA GLU A 86 -5.35 11.24 36.01
C GLU A 86 -6.81 10.81 36.19
N LYS A 87 -7.69 11.75 36.55
CA LYS A 87 -9.13 11.47 36.64
C LYS A 87 -9.72 11.04 35.29
N MET A 88 -9.40 11.75 34.21
CA MET A 88 -9.89 11.40 32.87
C MET A 88 -9.42 10.01 32.45
N ILE A 89 -8.17 9.65 32.76
CA ILE A 89 -7.63 8.30 32.48
C ILE A 89 -8.39 7.24 33.29
N GLY A 90 -8.68 7.51 34.57
CA GLY A 90 -9.50 6.64 35.41
C GLY A 90 -10.91 6.44 34.84
N ASP A 91 -11.55 7.52 34.39
CA ASP A 91 -12.88 7.47 33.78
C ASP A 91 -12.89 6.66 32.47
N LEU A 92 -11.85 6.79 31.63
CA LEU A 92 -11.68 5.97 30.43
C LEU A 92 -11.49 4.49 30.76
N THR A 93 -10.66 4.20 31.76
CA THR A 93 -10.41 2.83 32.21
C THR A 93 -11.70 2.18 32.70
N ASN A 94 -12.46 2.89 33.54
CA ASN A 94 -13.77 2.43 34.01
C ASN A 94 -14.77 2.24 32.87
N SER A 95 -14.77 3.16 31.88
CA SER A 95 -15.63 3.04 30.70
C SER A 95 -15.31 1.78 29.92
N LEU A 96 -14.03 1.45 29.71
CA LEU A 96 -13.64 0.20 29.07
C LEU A 96 -14.08 -1.03 29.87
N VAL A 97 -13.75 -1.07 31.16
CA VAL A 97 -14.11 -2.19 32.05
C VAL A 97 -15.61 -2.46 32.03
N ASN A 98 -16.45 -1.42 32.06
CA ASN A 98 -17.91 -1.55 32.01
C ASN A 98 -18.45 -2.08 30.67
N THR A 99 -17.67 -2.03 29.59
CA THR A 99 -18.05 -2.58 28.29
C THR A 99 -17.62 -4.05 28.09
N LEU A 100 -16.73 -4.56 28.95
CA LEU A 100 -16.15 -5.89 28.81
C LEU A 100 -16.88 -6.94 29.68
N PRO A 101 -16.98 -8.20 29.20
CA PRO A 101 -17.38 -9.33 30.02
C PRO A 101 -16.46 -9.54 31.23
N ALA A 102 -17.00 -10.06 32.34
CA ALA A 102 -16.28 -10.23 33.60
C ALA A 102 -15.01 -11.10 33.49
N ASP A 103 -15.03 -12.11 32.64
CA ASP A 103 -13.92 -13.03 32.37
C ASP A 103 -12.81 -12.42 31.51
N GLN A 104 -13.09 -11.31 30.81
CA GLN A 104 -12.11 -10.60 29.98
C GLN A 104 -11.41 -9.45 30.75
N ILE A 105 -11.94 -9.06 31.91
CA ILE A 105 -11.35 -8.01 32.74
C ILE A 105 -10.10 -8.57 33.44
N LYS A 106 -8.94 -8.28 32.85
CA LYS A 106 -7.61 -8.64 33.39
C LYS A 106 -6.94 -7.43 34.04
N PHE A 107 -5.97 -7.70 34.93
CA PHE A 107 -5.31 -6.67 35.74
C PHE A 107 -4.60 -5.58 34.91
N TYR A 108 -4.01 -5.93 33.75
CA TYR A 108 -3.29 -4.95 32.91
C TYR A 108 -4.20 -3.81 32.42
N LEU A 109 -5.51 -4.06 32.24
CA LEU A 109 -6.49 -3.04 31.83
C LEU A 109 -6.65 -1.94 32.88
N LEU A 110 -6.43 -2.27 34.15
CA LEU A 110 -6.59 -1.35 35.28
C LEU A 110 -5.36 -0.44 35.50
N ASN A 111 -4.27 -0.70 34.77
CA ASN A 111 -3.04 0.07 34.86
C ASN A 111 -2.43 0.32 33.46
N PRO A 112 -3.10 1.13 32.62
CA PRO A 112 -2.64 1.37 31.27
C PRO A 112 -1.32 2.15 31.23
N LYS A 113 -0.41 1.75 30.33
CA LYS A 113 0.86 2.45 30.10
C LYS A 113 0.62 3.76 29.37
N GLN A 114 1.16 4.86 29.89
CA GLN A 114 0.93 6.20 29.33
C GLN A 114 2.01 6.59 28.32
N PHE A 115 1.58 7.28 27.27
CA PHE A 115 2.40 7.83 26.20
C PHE A 115 2.05 9.30 25.95
N LEU A 116 3.07 10.10 25.63
CA LEU A 116 2.92 11.54 25.38
C LEU A 116 2.74 11.88 23.89
N SER A 117 3.10 10.96 23.00
CA SER A 117 3.01 11.13 21.55
C SER A 117 2.41 9.91 20.88
N LEU A 118 1.67 10.13 19.79
CA LEU A 118 1.15 9.04 18.96
C LEU A 118 2.29 8.19 18.40
N GLU A 119 3.43 8.81 18.06
CA GLU A 119 4.61 8.10 17.54
C GLU A 119 5.13 7.05 18.52
N SER A 120 5.40 7.42 19.78
CA SER A 120 5.93 6.49 20.78
C SER A 120 4.94 5.37 21.13
N MET A 121 3.64 5.71 21.13
CA MET A 121 2.59 4.71 21.34
C MET A 121 2.44 3.77 20.15
N ALA A 122 2.49 4.29 18.93
CA ALA A 122 2.42 3.50 17.70
C ALA A 122 3.57 2.50 17.62
N LYS A 123 4.80 2.89 17.99
CA LYS A 123 5.94 1.97 18.12
C LYS A 123 5.63 0.82 19.08
N ALA A 124 5.12 1.10 20.28
CA ALA A 124 4.76 0.06 21.24
C ALA A 124 3.65 -0.88 20.75
N ILE A 125 2.68 -0.37 19.98
CA ILE A 125 1.63 -1.19 19.35
C ILE A 125 2.23 -2.11 18.28
N LEU A 126 3.10 -1.57 17.42
CA LEU A 126 3.76 -2.30 16.34
C LEU A 126 4.71 -3.37 16.88
N GLU A 127 5.45 -3.07 17.95
CA GLU A 127 6.30 -4.05 18.64
C GLU A 127 5.50 -5.25 19.13
N ALA A 128 4.31 -5.02 19.69
CA ALA A 128 3.42 -6.08 20.11
C ALA A 128 2.82 -6.87 18.92
N ASP A 129 2.75 -6.26 17.73
CA ASP A 129 2.44 -6.96 16.47
C ASP A 129 3.64 -7.72 15.89
N GLY A 130 4.81 -7.68 16.54
CA GLY A 130 6.04 -8.30 16.06
C GLY A 130 6.82 -7.46 15.05
N ILE A 131 6.48 -6.17 14.90
CA ILE A 131 7.16 -5.22 14.03
C ILE A 131 8.12 -4.37 14.90
N THR A 132 9.42 -4.59 14.73
CA THR A 132 10.45 -3.90 15.52
C THR A 132 10.78 -2.51 14.96
N GLU A 133 11.40 -1.67 15.79
CA GLU A 133 11.93 -0.37 15.36
C GLU A 133 12.93 -0.52 14.21
N GLU A 134 13.82 -1.52 14.26
CA GLU A 134 14.77 -1.83 13.19
C GLU A 134 14.05 -2.17 11.87
N MET A 135 12.96 -2.94 11.92
CA MET A 135 12.16 -3.24 10.72
C MET A 135 11.51 -1.98 10.13
N LEU A 136 11.04 -1.05 10.97
CA LEU A 136 10.46 0.22 10.52
C LEU A 136 11.52 1.15 9.92
N GLU A 137 12.69 1.23 10.55
CA GLU A 137 13.82 1.99 10.03
C GLU A 137 14.30 1.44 8.69
N GLN A 138 14.38 0.11 8.57
CA GLN A 138 14.73 -0.56 7.31
C GLN A 138 13.70 -0.24 6.21
N GLN A 139 12.40 -0.33 6.50
CA GLN A 139 11.36 0.05 5.54
C GLN A 139 11.45 1.54 5.15
N SER A 140 11.70 2.43 6.10
CA SER A 140 11.88 3.87 5.83
C SER A 140 13.10 4.13 4.96
N ALA A 141 14.22 3.46 5.23
CA ALA A 141 15.44 3.55 4.44
C ALA A 141 15.22 3.05 3.00
N GLN A 142 14.53 1.91 2.83
CA GLN A 142 14.17 1.38 1.51
C GLN A 142 13.27 2.36 0.74
N ALA A 143 12.25 2.94 1.39
CA ALA A 143 11.37 3.91 0.75
C ALA A 143 12.13 5.16 0.26
N LYS A 144 13.07 5.68 1.07
CA LYS A 144 13.94 6.79 0.68
C LYS A 144 14.84 6.43 -0.49
N LEU A 145 15.42 5.23 -0.47
CA LEU A 145 16.27 4.75 -1.55
C LEU A 145 15.51 4.58 -2.87
N ILE A 146 14.26 4.09 -2.83
CA ILE A 146 13.37 4.05 -4.00
C ILE A 146 13.15 5.46 -4.56
N GLN A 147 12.87 6.43 -3.69
CA GLN A 147 12.68 7.83 -4.13
C GLN A 147 13.95 8.41 -4.75
N GLU A 148 15.13 8.14 -4.17
CA GLU A 148 16.42 8.57 -4.70
C GLU A 148 16.66 8.02 -6.11
N PHE A 149 16.39 6.74 -6.34
CA PHE A 149 16.49 6.16 -7.68
C PHE A 149 15.48 6.75 -8.67
N MET A 150 14.24 7.00 -8.25
CA MET A 150 13.20 7.63 -9.10
C MET A 150 13.58 9.07 -9.49
N GLN A 151 14.36 9.76 -8.67
CA GLN A 151 14.78 11.15 -8.87
C GLN A 151 16.14 11.26 -9.60
N ALA A 152 16.75 10.14 -9.98
CA ALA A 152 18.00 10.16 -10.73
C ALA A 152 17.81 10.93 -12.06
N PRO A 153 18.61 11.97 -12.33
CA PRO A 153 18.39 12.87 -13.47
C PRO A 153 18.71 12.23 -14.82
N ASP A 154 19.58 11.22 -14.83
CA ASP A 154 20.01 10.51 -16.03
C ASP A 154 20.46 9.07 -15.73
N GLU A 155 20.62 8.29 -16.80
CA GLU A 155 21.01 6.88 -16.72
C GLU A 155 22.40 6.68 -16.08
N ALA A 156 23.33 7.61 -16.30
CA ALA A 156 24.69 7.51 -15.77
C ALA A 156 24.70 7.65 -14.25
N THR A 157 23.94 8.62 -13.73
CA THR A 157 23.73 8.83 -12.29
C THR A 157 23.02 7.64 -11.66
N LEU A 158 21.98 7.12 -12.32
CA LEU A 158 21.27 5.94 -11.83
C LEU A 158 22.19 4.71 -11.72
N LYS A 159 23.06 4.47 -12.72
CA LYS A 159 24.04 3.37 -12.67
C LYS A 159 25.01 3.50 -11.51
N GLU A 160 25.51 4.70 -11.23
CA GLU A 160 26.42 4.92 -10.12
C GLU A 160 25.72 4.74 -8.76
N LEU A 161 24.47 5.21 -8.64
CA LEU A 161 23.64 4.94 -7.46
C LEU A 161 23.43 3.44 -7.25
N VAL A 162 23.09 2.69 -8.30
CA VAL A 162 22.93 1.23 -8.21
C VAL A 162 24.20 0.57 -7.72
N LYS A 163 25.36 0.96 -8.26
CA LYS A 163 26.65 0.41 -7.85
C LYS A 163 26.98 0.75 -6.39
N THR A 164 26.64 1.95 -5.95
CA THR A 164 26.86 2.41 -4.56
C THR A 164 25.98 1.65 -3.58
N HIS A 165 24.73 1.38 -3.95
CA HIS A 165 23.73 0.74 -3.10
C HIS A 165 23.53 -0.75 -3.39
N ASP A 166 24.39 -1.40 -4.18
CA ASP A 166 24.19 -2.77 -4.68
C ASP A 166 23.90 -3.79 -3.57
N ALA A 167 24.58 -3.66 -2.43
CA ALA A 167 24.36 -4.53 -1.27
C ALA A 167 22.97 -4.38 -0.62
N GLN A 168 22.32 -3.22 -0.78
CA GLN A 168 20.98 -2.92 -0.28
C GLN A 168 19.88 -3.35 -1.27
N LEU A 169 20.24 -3.72 -2.51
CA LEU A 169 19.32 -4.19 -3.55
C LEU A 169 19.09 -5.69 -3.43
N ASP A 170 18.60 -6.09 -2.25
CA ASP A 170 18.31 -7.48 -1.89
C ASP A 170 16.84 -7.86 -2.13
N TYR A 171 16.47 -9.09 -1.74
CA TYR A 171 15.10 -9.58 -1.87
C TYR A 171 14.07 -8.66 -1.18
N ALA A 172 14.38 -8.17 0.03
CA ALA A 172 13.46 -7.34 0.78
C ALA A 172 13.24 -5.97 0.12
N PHE A 173 14.29 -5.37 -0.45
CA PHE A 173 14.15 -4.14 -1.23
C PHE A 173 13.24 -4.32 -2.44
N PHE A 174 13.43 -5.39 -3.22
CA PHE A 174 12.59 -5.65 -4.39
C PHE A 174 11.16 -6.02 -4.02
N GLU A 175 10.94 -6.67 -2.87
CA GLU A 175 9.58 -6.94 -2.35
C GLU A 175 8.87 -5.64 -2.00
N THR A 176 9.54 -4.72 -1.29
CA THR A 176 9.00 -3.38 -0.98
C THR A 176 8.72 -2.58 -2.26
N LEU A 177 9.66 -2.52 -3.21
CA LEU A 177 9.45 -1.82 -4.48
C LEU A 177 8.26 -2.39 -5.27
N THR A 178 8.09 -3.72 -5.25
CA THR A 178 6.95 -4.39 -5.89
C THR A 178 5.63 -4.03 -5.21
N ALA A 179 5.61 -3.95 -3.87
CA ALA A 179 4.43 -3.52 -3.13
C ALA A 179 4.02 -2.07 -3.44
N TYR A 180 4.99 -1.16 -3.58
CA TYR A 180 4.73 0.23 -3.98
C TYR A 180 4.13 0.31 -5.39
N MET A 181 4.64 -0.48 -6.33
CA MET A 181 4.11 -0.58 -7.68
C MET A 181 2.66 -1.09 -7.69
N GLN A 182 2.36 -2.14 -6.93
CA GLN A 182 1.00 -2.68 -6.80
C GLN A 182 0.05 -1.69 -6.13
N ALA A 183 0.50 -0.98 -5.10
CA ALA A 183 -0.30 0.04 -4.41
C ALA A 183 -0.65 1.21 -5.35
N ALA A 184 0.30 1.69 -6.16
CA ALA A 184 0.05 2.70 -7.17
C ALA A 184 -0.99 2.21 -8.21
N HIS A 185 -0.85 0.98 -8.68
CA HIS A 185 -1.80 0.37 -9.61
C HIS A 185 -3.22 0.26 -9.03
N MET A 186 -3.35 -0.25 -7.81
CA MET A 186 -4.65 -0.34 -7.10
C MET A 186 -5.24 1.03 -6.77
N GLY A 187 -4.41 2.04 -6.55
CA GLY A 187 -4.81 3.42 -6.32
C GLY A 187 -5.24 4.18 -7.57
N GLY A 188 -5.14 3.58 -8.76
CA GLY A 188 -5.45 4.22 -10.04
C GLY A 188 -4.34 5.10 -10.61
N ASP A 189 -3.18 5.18 -9.95
CA ASP A 189 -2.02 5.95 -10.40
C ASP A 189 -1.17 5.13 -11.38
N GLN A 190 -1.67 5.03 -12.61
CA GLN A 190 -1.05 4.23 -13.67
C GLN A 190 0.34 4.75 -14.06
N GLU A 191 0.55 6.07 -14.05
CA GLU A 191 1.84 6.68 -14.38
C GLU A 191 2.91 6.27 -13.36
N GLN A 192 2.59 6.42 -12.07
CA GLN A 192 3.50 6.02 -11.00
C GLN A 192 3.75 4.50 -11.00
N ALA A 193 2.73 3.69 -11.24
CA ALA A 193 2.87 2.24 -11.33
C ALA A 193 3.82 1.82 -12.46
N GLN A 194 3.69 2.43 -13.64
CA GLN A 194 4.58 2.17 -14.78
C GLN A 194 6.01 2.65 -14.51
N ALA A 195 6.18 3.81 -13.90
CA ALA A 195 7.50 4.33 -13.53
C ALA A 195 8.21 3.41 -12.54
N LEU A 196 7.51 2.93 -11.50
CA LEU A 196 8.05 1.98 -10.53
C LEU A 196 8.40 0.62 -11.16
N TYR A 197 7.58 0.15 -12.11
CA TYR A 197 7.87 -1.08 -12.85
C TYR A 197 9.13 -0.94 -13.73
N ALA A 198 9.27 0.17 -14.45
CA ALA A 198 10.45 0.45 -15.25
C ALA A 198 11.71 0.53 -14.38
N LEU A 199 11.62 1.22 -13.24
CA LEU A 199 12.71 1.30 -12.27
C LEU A 199 13.08 -0.10 -11.78
N ARG A 200 12.11 -0.89 -11.33
CA ARG A 200 12.33 -2.28 -10.87
C ARG A 200 13.09 -3.11 -11.89
N THR A 201 12.72 -3.02 -13.16
CA THR A 201 13.37 -3.74 -14.27
C THR A 201 14.83 -3.31 -14.45
N VAL A 202 15.10 -2.00 -14.40
CA VAL A 202 16.45 -1.44 -14.53
C VAL A 202 17.33 -1.85 -13.35
N LEU A 203 16.84 -1.67 -12.12
CA LEU A 203 17.55 -2.03 -10.89
C LEU A 203 17.84 -3.53 -10.84
N ALA A 204 16.88 -4.38 -11.25
CA ALA A 204 17.08 -5.82 -11.30
C ALA A 204 18.18 -6.24 -12.26
N ARG A 205 18.31 -5.52 -13.40
CA ARG A 205 19.33 -5.80 -14.41
C ARG A 205 20.73 -5.41 -13.97
N TRP A 206 20.87 -4.30 -13.24
CA TRP A 206 22.17 -3.72 -12.89
C TRP A 206 22.68 -4.13 -11.51
N SER A 207 21.82 -4.61 -10.62
CA SER A 207 22.23 -5.12 -9.31
C SER A 207 22.67 -6.58 -9.34
N THR A 208 23.54 -6.94 -8.40
CA THR A 208 24.11 -8.29 -8.28
C THR A 208 23.05 -9.34 -8.02
N GLN A 209 22.07 -9.05 -7.14
CA GLN A 209 21.05 -10.01 -6.70
C GLN A 209 19.67 -9.78 -7.33
N GLY A 210 19.46 -8.65 -8.00
CA GLY A 210 18.11 -8.21 -8.37
C GLY A 210 17.40 -9.11 -9.36
N LYS A 211 18.09 -9.68 -10.36
CA LYS A 211 17.46 -10.66 -11.28
C LYS A 211 16.86 -11.85 -10.54
N LYS A 212 17.61 -12.41 -9.57
CA LYS A 212 17.15 -13.56 -8.79
C LYS A 212 16.00 -13.16 -7.86
N ALA A 213 16.15 -12.06 -7.14
CA ALA A 213 15.11 -11.54 -6.25
C ALA A 213 13.79 -11.28 -6.99
N VAL A 214 13.84 -10.55 -8.11
CA VAL A 214 12.66 -10.25 -8.92
C VAL A 214 12.00 -11.52 -9.46
N ALA A 215 12.77 -12.48 -9.97
CA ALA A 215 12.20 -13.75 -10.47
C ALA A 215 11.47 -14.54 -9.37
N GLU A 216 12.06 -14.61 -8.17
CA GLU A 216 11.43 -15.28 -7.01
C GLU A 216 10.15 -14.56 -6.57
N ILE A 217 10.17 -13.22 -6.51
CA ILE A 217 9.00 -12.40 -6.17
C ILE A 217 7.90 -12.59 -7.22
N ASP A 218 8.24 -12.47 -8.51
CA ASP A 218 7.30 -12.60 -9.62
C ASP A 218 6.61 -13.95 -9.63
N GLN A 219 7.36 -15.02 -9.38
CA GLN A 219 6.80 -16.36 -9.21
C GLN A 219 5.84 -16.44 -8.02
N LYS A 220 6.20 -15.83 -6.87
CA LYS A 220 5.38 -15.84 -5.65
C LYS A 220 4.05 -15.11 -5.82
N ILE A 221 4.06 -13.99 -6.55
CA ILE A 221 2.85 -13.15 -6.74
C ILE A 221 2.12 -13.43 -8.06
N GLY A 222 2.63 -14.35 -8.89
CA GLY A 222 2.09 -14.63 -10.22
C GLY A 222 2.21 -13.46 -11.19
N LEU A 223 3.16 -12.54 -10.95
CA LEU A 223 3.40 -11.42 -11.85
C LEU A 223 4.19 -11.92 -13.06
N MET A 224 3.56 -11.87 -14.23
CA MET A 224 4.22 -12.22 -15.47
C MET A 224 4.86 -10.97 -16.06
N VAL A 225 6.20 -10.94 -16.12
CA VAL A 225 6.96 -9.87 -16.75
C VAL A 225 7.30 -10.28 -18.17
N LEU A 226 7.00 -9.41 -19.13
CA LEU A 226 7.32 -9.61 -20.55
C LEU A 226 8.36 -8.58 -20.96
N GLU A 227 9.52 -9.05 -21.43
CA GLU A 227 10.68 -8.22 -21.76
C GLU A 227 10.61 -7.64 -23.18
N SER A 228 9.82 -8.26 -24.07
CA SER A 228 9.71 -7.82 -25.46
C SER A 228 8.38 -8.22 -26.11
N GLN A 229 8.06 -7.54 -27.20
CA GLN A 229 6.95 -7.92 -28.08
C GLN A 229 7.10 -9.34 -28.63
N ASP A 230 8.33 -9.79 -28.89
CA ASP A 230 8.60 -11.10 -29.46
C ASP A 230 8.33 -12.19 -28.41
N GLU A 231 8.73 -11.95 -27.15
CA GLU A 231 8.39 -12.83 -26.02
C GLU A 231 6.88 -12.88 -25.75
N LEU A 232 6.22 -11.71 -25.76
CA LEU A 232 4.76 -11.65 -25.62
C LEU A 232 4.07 -12.47 -26.71
N LEU A 233 4.49 -12.30 -27.97
CA LEU A 233 3.93 -13.02 -29.10
C LEU A 233 4.20 -14.54 -29.00
N GLU A 234 5.38 -14.95 -28.57
CA GLU A 234 5.72 -16.36 -28.35
C GLU A 234 4.84 -16.99 -27.27
N LYS A 235 4.72 -16.34 -26.11
CA LYS A 235 3.89 -16.84 -25.01
C LYS A 235 2.40 -16.83 -25.35
N LEU A 236 1.91 -15.82 -26.08
CA LEU A 236 0.53 -15.77 -26.55
C LEU A 236 0.20 -16.92 -27.53
N GLN A 237 1.15 -17.32 -28.36
CA GLN A 237 0.98 -18.48 -29.25
C GLN A 237 1.04 -19.81 -28.48
N ALA A 238 1.80 -19.88 -27.40
CA ALA A 238 1.92 -21.06 -26.55
C ALA A 238 0.79 -21.21 -25.52
N ALA A 239 0.00 -20.15 -25.32
CA ALA A 239 -1.10 -20.13 -24.36
C ALA A 239 -2.14 -21.21 -24.69
N THR A 240 -2.53 -21.96 -23.67
CA THR A 240 -3.41 -23.14 -23.82
C THR A 240 -4.88 -22.80 -23.62
N ASN A 241 -5.17 -21.66 -23.01
CA ASN A 241 -6.52 -21.24 -22.64
C ASN A 241 -6.67 -19.72 -22.61
N ASP A 242 -7.92 -19.28 -22.56
CA ASP A 242 -8.29 -17.86 -22.58
C ASP A 242 -7.79 -17.07 -21.36
N GLN A 243 -7.65 -17.75 -20.22
CA GLN A 243 -7.22 -17.13 -18.97
C GLN A 243 -5.73 -16.78 -19.02
N GLU A 244 -4.91 -17.65 -19.61
CA GLU A 244 -3.49 -17.39 -19.91
C GLU A 244 -3.33 -16.23 -20.91
N ILE A 245 -4.15 -16.21 -21.96
CA ILE A 245 -4.16 -15.10 -22.94
C ILE A 245 -4.49 -13.78 -22.24
N ALA A 246 -5.53 -13.76 -21.39
CA ALA A 246 -5.91 -12.56 -20.65
C ALA A 246 -4.80 -12.07 -19.70
N ALA A 247 -4.15 -12.99 -18.99
CA ALA A 247 -3.03 -12.66 -18.12
C ALA A 247 -1.83 -12.09 -18.90
N LEU A 248 -1.50 -12.66 -20.07
CA LEU A 248 -0.45 -12.18 -20.96
C LEU A 248 -0.77 -10.81 -21.56
N VAL A 249 -2.03 -10.56 -21.94
CA VAL A 249 -2.49 -9.27 -22.44
C VAL A 249 -2.43 -8.20 -21.34
N ALA A 250 -2.79 -8.53 -20.11
CA ALA A 250 -2.65 -7.64 -18.96
C ALA A 250 -1.18 -7.31 -18.68
N ALA A 251 -0.34 -8.34 -18.60
CA ALA A 251 1.11 -8.22 -18.36
C ALA A 251 1.84 -7.42 -19.45
N GLY A 252 1.43 -7.61 -20.71
CA GLY A 252 2.08 -7.03 -21.89
C GLY A 252 1.37 -5.80 -22.43
N HIS A 253 0.46 -5.17 -21.67
CA HIS A 253 -0.42 -4.11 -22.20
C HIS A 253 0.35 -2.98 -22.89
N SER A 254 1.47 -2.54 -22.31
CA SER A 254 2.35 -1.51 -22.89
C SER A 254 3.06 -1.94 -24.17
N LEU A 255 3.23 -3.25 -24.39
CA LEU A 255 3.85 -3.83 -25.59
C LEU A 255 2.84 -4.01 -26.73
N LEU A 256 1.53 -3.97 -26.46
CA LEU A 256 0.45 -4.14 -27.43
C LEU A 256 0.15 -2.85 -28.21
N ASP A 257 1.19 -2.28 -28.81
CA ASP A 257 1.10 -1.10 -29.67
C ASP A 257 0.86 -1.46 -31.15
N TYR A 258 0.82 -0.46 -32.02
CA TYR A 258 0.62 -0.65 -33.45
C TYR A 258 1.69 -1.57 -34.08
N SER A 259 2.95 -1.48 -33.64
CA SER A 259 4.05 -2.27 -34.20
C SER A 259 3.96 -3.76 -33.84
N PHE A 260 3.45 -4.10 -32.65
CA PHE A 260 3.13 -5.47 -32.28
C PHE A 260 2.10 -6.10 -33.24
N PHE A 261 1.00 -5.38 -33.51
CA PHE A 261 -0.05 -5.89 -34.41
C PHE A 261 0.40 -5.96 -35.87
N GLN A 262 1.33 -5.09 -36.29
CA GLN A 262 1.97 -5.19 -37.60
C GLN A 262 2.79 -6.48 -37.71
N LYS A 263 3.67 -6.77 -36.73
CA LYS A 263 4.44 -8.03 -36.68
C LYS A 263 3.55 -9.27 -36.72
N LEU A 264 2.47 -9.27 -35.92
CA LEU A 264 1.52 -10.38 -35.91
C LEU A 264 0.85 -10.57 -37.29
N THR A 265 0.51 -9.48 -37.98
CA THR A 265 -0.07 -9.51 -39.33
C THR A 265 0.92 -10.06 -40.36
N GLU A 266 2.18 -9.63 -40.31
CA GLU A 266 3.24 -10.15 -41.19
C GLU A 266 3.42 -11.68 -41.00
N LYS A 267 3.34 -12.17 -39.76
CA LYS A 267 3.42 -13.61 -39.46
C LYS A 267 2.20 -14.40 -39.98
N ILE A 268 1.00 -13.82 -39.91
CA ILE A 268 -0.22 -14.39 -40.52
C ILE A 268 -0.08 -14.49 -42.05
N ASP A 269 0.50 -13.48 -42.69
CA ASP A 269 0.69 -13.48 -44.14
C ASP A 269 1.74 -14.50 -44.58
N GLN A 270 2.83 -14.65 -43.81
CA GLN A 270 3.88 -15.66 -44.08
C GLN A 270 3.36 -17.09 -43.94
N THR A 271 2.55 -17.38 -42.92
CA THR A 271 1.92 -18.70 -42.73
C THR A 271 0.91 -19.01 -43.84
N THR A 272 0.16 -17.99 -44.30
CA THR A 272 -0.74 -18.12 -45.45
C THR A 272 0.02 -18.43 -46.75
N LYS A 273 1.16 -17.77 -46.99
CA LYS A 273 1.99 -17.99 -48.19
C LYS A 273 2.70 -19.34 -48.20
N SER A 274 3.05 -19.88 -47.03
CA SER A 274 3.72 -21.18 -46.89
C SER A 274 2.77 -22.39 -46.89
N GLY A 275 1.45 -22.15 -46.97
CA GLY A 275 0.44 -23.21 -47.02
C GLY A 275 0.02 -23.76 -45.66
N ASP A 276 0.53 -23.20 -44.56
CA ASP A 276 0.13 -23.58 -43.19
C ASP A 276 -1.16 -22.85 -42.76
N SER A 277 -2.27 -23.29 -43.37
CA SER A 277 -3.60 -22.72 -43.14
C SER A 277 -4.09 -22.85 -41.69
N LYS A 278 -3.65 -23.90 -40.97
CA LYS A 278 -4.04 -24.12 -39.57
C LYS A 278 -3.42 -23.07 -38.66
N THR A 279 -2.10 -22.88 -38.74
CA THR A 279 -1.41 -21.87 -37.93
C THR A 279 -1.86 -20.45 -38.29
N GLY A 280 -2.07 -20.17 -39.58
CA GLY A 280 -2.58 -18.87 -40.02
C GLY A 280 -3.99 -18.54 -39.48
N THR A 281 -4.85 -19.55 -39.32
CA THR A 281 -6.18 -19.37 -38.70
C THR A 281 -6.07 -19.12 -37.20
N ALA A 282 -5.28 -19.92 -36.48
CA ALA A 282 -5.05 -19.75 -35.04
C ALA A 282 -4.49 -18.36 -34.70
N LEU A 283 -3.53 -17.85 -35.49
CA LEU A 283 -2.98 -16.50 -35.29
C LEU A 283 -4.00 -15.39 -35.54
N ARG A 284 -4.96 -15.57 -36.46
CA ARG A 284 -6.05 -14.60 -36.69
C ARG A 284 -7.01 -14.57 -35.50
N GLU A 285 -7.37 -15.74 -34.98
CA GLU A 285 -8.22 -15.85 -33.78
C GLU A 285 -7.53 -15.22 -32.56
N LEU A 286 -6.26 -15.52 -32.36
CA LEU A 286 -5.44 -14.90 -31.31
C LEU A 286 -5.41 -13.37 -31.44
N ARG A 287 -5.20 -12.84 -32.66
CA ARG A 287 -5.22 -11.38 -32.90
C ARG A 287 -6.55 -10.75 -32.50
N THR A 288 -7.67 -11.34 -32.91
CA THR A 288 -9.01 -10.84 -32.55
C THR A 288 -9.18 -10.83 -31.03
N LYS A 289 -8.79 -11.92 -30.36
CA LYS A 289 -8.92 -12.06 -28.92
C LYS A 289 -8.10 -11.06 -28.12
N VAL A 290 -6.84 -10.85 -28.52
CA VAL A 290 -5.96 -9.84 -27.92
C VAL A 290 -6.56 -8.45 -28.05
N LEU A 291 -7.15 -8.12 -29.22
CA LEU A 291 -7.81 -6.82 -29.44
C LEU A 291 -9.07 -6.65 -28.56
N GLU A 292 -9.89 -7.69 -28.43
CA GLU A 292 -11.10 -7.67 -27.57
C GLU A 292 -10.75 -7.46 -26.10
N ILE A 293 -9.78 -8.21 -25.58
CA ILE A 293 -9.34 -8.10 -24.18
C ILE A 293 -8.73 -6.72 -23.93
N LYS A 294 -7.90 -6.23 -24.86
CA LYS A 294 -7.31 -4.89 -24.77
C LYS A 294 -8.39 -3.80 -24.71
N ALA A 295 -9.39 -3.87 -25.59
CA ALA A 295 -10.49 -2.92 -25.61
C ALA A 295 -11.31 -2.94 -24.30
N SER A 296 -11.56 -4.13 -23.74
CA SER A 296 -12.26 -4.28 -22.46
C SER A 296 -11.48 -3.64 -21.29
N HIS A 297 -10.16 -3.78 -21.25
CA HIS A 297 -9.34 -3.13 -20.22
C HIS A 297 -9.34 -1.60 -20.36
N GLU A 298 -9.31 -1.07 -21.59
CA GLU A 298 -9.40 0.37 -21.85
C GLU A 298 -10.74 0.97 -21.41
N GLU A 299 -11.84 0.24 -21.62
CA GLU A 299 -13.19 0.64 -21.19
C GLU A 299 -13.34 0.62 -19.66
N GLN A 300 -12.84 -0.42 -18.99
CA GLN A 300 -12.80 -0.49 -17.52
C GLN A 300 -11.96 0.63 -16.90
N SER A 301 -10.84 0.97 -17.54
CA SER A 301 -9.96 2.06 -17.10
C SER A 301 -10.65 3.43 -17.24
N ARG A 302 -11.44 3.65 -18.30
CA ARG A 302 -12.23 4.88 -18.49
C ARG A 302 -13.39 5.01 -17.52
N ALA A 303 -14.00 3.90 -17.11
CA ALA A 303 -15.10 3.88 -16.15
C ALA A 303 -14.65 4.12 -14.70
N ALA A 304 -13.35 3.98 -14.41
CA ALA A 304 -12.73 4.20 -13.11
C ALA A 304 -12.17 5.63 -12.91
N LEU A 305 -12.25 6.48 -13.94
CA LEU A 305 -11.91 7.91 -13.95
C LEU A 305 -13.17 8.77 -13.78
#